data_AF-A0A0D2L634-F1
#
_entry.id   AF-A0A0D2L634-F1
#
_cell.length_a   1.000
_cell.length_b   1.000
_cell.length_c   1.000
_cell.angle_alpha   90.00
_cell.angle_beta   90.00
_cell.angle_gamma   90.00
#
_symmetry.space_group_name_H-M   'P 1'
#
loop_
_entity.id
_entity.type
_entity.pdbx_description
1 polymer ?
#
loop_
_entity_poly.entity_id
_entity_poly.type
_entity_poly.pdbx_seq_one_letter_code
_entity_poly.pdbx_strand_id
1 'polypeptide(L)'
;SLISSMSCQKGEVGPRLILGPFRFANHDCSPNCQIMAIPKSSAYTIFSLCDIFPGDPITVNYALDGSYFEGKTCGCASCNPDSPP
;
A
#
# COMPACT_ATOMS: atom_id res chain seq x y z
N SER A 1 3.19 7.61 -0.38
CA SER A 1 2.91 6.34 -1.08
C SER A 1 2.89 6.60 -2.58
N LEU A 2 3.96 6.21 -3.27
CA LEU A 2 4.04 6.28 -4.74
C LEU A 2 3.58 4.92 -5.27
N ILE A 3 2.38 4.87 -5.82
CA ILE A 3 1.86 3.67 -6.50
C ILE A 3 1.99 3.94 -7.99
N SER A 4 2.76 3.10 -8.68
CA SER A 4 2.95 3.20 -10.12
C SER A 4 1.64 2.91 -10.87
N SER A 5 1.43 3.59 -11.99
CA SER A 5 0.28 3.35 -12.86
C SER A 5 0.22 1.90 -13.35
N MET A 6 -0.92 1.24 -13.22
CA MET A 6 -1.19 -0.05 -13.87
C MET A 6 -1.77 0.16 -15.27
N SER A 7 -1.50 -0.77 -16.19
CA SER A 7 -1.89 -0.66 -17.62
C SER A 7 -3.39 -0.47 -17.87
N CYS A 8 -4.24 -0.82 -16.90
CA CYS A 8 -5.69 -0.69 -16.97
C CYS A 8 -6.24 0.64 -16.43
N GLN A 9 -5.40 1.60 -15.99
CA GLN A 9 -5.85 2.85 -15.38
C GLN A 9 -5.94 4.01 -16.38
N LYS A 10 -6.82 4.98 -16.10
CA LYS A 10 -6.93 6.22 -16.87
C LYS A 10 -5.77 7.16 -16.52
N GLY A 11 -5.22 7.87 -17.51
CA GLY A 11 -4.17 8.89 -17.32
C GLY A 11 -2.79 8.40 -17.73
N GLU A 12 -1.80 9.30 -17.70
CA GLU A 12 -0.43 9.04 -18.16
C GLU A 12 0.29 7.99 -17.31
N VAL A 13 1.28 7.34 -17.93
CA VAL A 13 2.19 6.42 -17.23
C VAL A 13 3.14 7.26 -16.38
N GLY A 14 3.26 6.92 -15.10
CA GLY A 14 4.17 7.61 -14.20
C GLY A 14 3.70 7.66 -12.74
N PRO A 15 4.42 8.44 -11.90
CA PRO A 15 4.08 8.68 -10.51
C PRO A 15 2.65 9.20 -10.33
N ARG A 16 1.95 8.72 -9.29
CA ARG A 16 0.60 9.19 -8.95
C ARG A 16 0.51 9.64 -7.51
N LEU A 17 -0.16 10.78 -7.31
CA LEU A 17 -0.57 11.24 -5.99
C LEU A 17 -1.81 10.46 -5.55
N ILE A 18 -1.74 9.88 -4.36
CA ILE A 18 -2.84 9.11 -3.78
C ILE A 18 -3.46 9.93 -2.64
N LEU A 19 -4.77 10.16 -2.75
CA LEU A 19 -5.55 10.98 -1.83
C LEU A 19 -6.73 10.18 -1.26
N GLY A 20 -7.48 10.80 -0.34
CA GLY A 20 -8.64 10.18 0.31
C GLY A 20 -8.25 9.19 1.42
N PRO A 21 -9.21 8.37 1.90
CA PRO A 21 -9.01 7.48 3.04
C PRO A 21 -7.82 6.52 2.88
N PHE A 22 -7.57 6.10 1.64
CA PHE A 22 -6.46 5.22 1.28
C PHE A 22 -5.10 5.76 1.75
N ARG A 23 -4.90 7.08 1.81
CA ARG A 23 -3.62 7.69 2.19
C ARG A 23 -3.18 7.38 3.63
N PHE A 24 -4.10 6.88 4.46
CA PHE A 24 -3.86 6.54 5.86
C PHE A 24 -3.51 5.05 6.06
N ALA A 25 -3.62 4.22 5.02
CA ALA A 25 -3.17 2.84 5.09
C ALA A 25 -1.64 2.82 5.21
N ASN A 26 -1.14 2.24 6.30
CA ASN A 26 0.27 2.17 6.60
C ASN A 26 0.97 1.04 5.84
N HIS A 27 2.30 1.12 5.76
CA HIS A 27 3.08 0.05 5.18
C HIS A 27 3.30 -1.10 6.17
N ASP A 28 3.20 -2.33 5.67
CA ASP A 28 3.82 -3.50 6.28
C ASP A 28 4.44 -4.41 5.20
N CYS A 29 5.60 -5.03 5.48
CA CYS A 29 6.27 -5.96 4.57
C CYS A 29 5.51 -7.29 4.44
N SER A 30 4.68 -7.66 5.42
CA SER A 30 3.72 -8.75 5.39
C SER A 30 2.30 -8.20 5.62
N PRO A 31 1.74 -7.49 4.62
CA PRO A 31 0.49 -6.77 4.81
C PRO A 31 -0.72 -7.72 4.83
N ASN A 32 -1.81 -7.29 5.49
CA ASN A 32 -3.10 -7.99 5.43
C ASN A 32 -3.96 -7.55 4.23
N CYS A 33 -3.51 -6.55 3.47
CA CYS A 33 -4.23 -6.01 2.33
C CYS A 33 -3.31 -5.74 1.13
N GLN A 34 -3.89 -5.78 -0.06
CA GLN A 34 -3.26 -5.38 -1.31
C GLN A 34 -3.97 -4.22 -1.99
N ILE A 35 -3.19 -3.48 -2.77
CA ILE A 35 -3.65 -2.33 -3.55
C ILE A 35 -4.09 -2.82 -4.92
N MET A 36 -5.29 -2.45 -5.35
CA MET A 36 -5.77 -2.75 -6.69
C MET A 36 -6.17 -1.48 -7.45
N ALA A 37 -5.76 -1.42 -8.71
CA ALA A 37 -6.24 -0.44 -9.65
C ALA A 37 -7.68 -0.73 -10.06
N ILE A 38 -8.54 0.30 -10.10
CA ILE A 38 -9.88 0.17 -10.69
C ILE A 38 -9.75 0.36 -12.22
N PRO A 39 -10.13 -0.64 -13.05
CA PRO A 39 -10.02 -0.54 -14.50
C PRO A 39 -10.76 0.68 -15.06
N LYS A 40 -10.16 1.33 -16.06
CA LYS A 40 -10.70 2.53 -16.74
C LYS A 40 -10.96 3.71 -15.79
N SER A 41 -10.33 3.72 -14.61
CA SER A 41 -10.42 4.78 -13.61
C SER A 41 -9.03 5.26 -13.18
N SER A 42 -8.96 6.42 -12.52
CA SER A 42 -7.76 6.90 -11.81
C SER A 42 -7.75 6.43 -10.34
N ALA A 43 -8.79 5.75 -9.90
CA ALA A 43 -8.97 5.32 -8.52
C ALA A 43 -8.25 4.00 -8.21
N TYR A 44 -7.98 3.82 -6.92
CA TYR A 44 -7.46 2.60 -6.32
C TYR A 44 -8.45 2.11 -5.26
N THR A 45 -8.42 0.82 -5.00
CA THR A 45 -9.12 0.18 -3.88
C THR A 45 -8.15 -0.70 -3.09
N ILE A 46 -8.56 -1.09 -1.89
CA ILE A 46 -7.88 -2.08 -1.08
C ILE A 46 -8.66 -3.40 -1.17
N PHE A 47 -7.95 -4.52 -1.24
CA PHE A 47 -8.50 -5.87 -1.16
C PHE A 47 -7.83 -6.62 -0.01
N SER A 48 -8.61 -7.26 0.85
CA SER A 48 -8.11 -8.04 1.97
C SER A 48 -7.46 -9.35 1.48
N LEU A 49 -6.29 -9.67 2.01
CA LEU A 49 -5.55 -10.91 1.72
C LEU A 49 -5.87 -12.03 2.73
N CYS A 50 -6.41 -11.65 3.88
CA CYS A 50 -6.83 -12.55 4.95
C CYS A 50 -8.08 -11.97 5.65
N ASP A 51 -8.62 -12.72 6.61
CA ASP A 51 -9.64 -12.18 7.51
C ASP A 51 -9.06 -11.02 8.34
N ILE A 52 -9.88 -10.01 8.59
CA ILE A 52 -9.52 -8.80 9.34
C ILE A 52 -10.58 -8.59 10.41
N PHE A 53 -10.18 -8.52 11.67
CA PHE A 53 -11.06 -8.36 12.81
C PHE A 53 -11.10 -6.90 13.31
N PRO A 54 -12.16 -6.50 14.03
CA PRO A 54 -12.22 -5.17 14.62
C PRO A 54 -10.99 -4.88 15.51
N GLY A 55 -10.28 -3.79 15.20
CA GLY A 55 -9.05 -3.40 15.89
C GLY A 55 -7.76 -3.74 15.12
N ASP A 56 -7.82 -4.63 14.13
CA ASP A 56 -6.66 -4.94 13.30
C ASP A 56 -6.32 -3.74 12.40
N PRO A 57 -5.04 -3.34 12.31
CA PRO A 57 -4.61 -2.27 11.43
C PRO A 57 -4.72 -2.71 9.97
N ILE A 58 -5.19 -1.82 9.09
CA ILE A 58 -5.14 -2.04 7.64
C ILE A 58 -3.75 -1.66 7.13
N THR A 59 -3.01 -2.65 6.63
CA THR A 59 -1.64 -2.46 6.14
C THR A 59 -1.50 -2.91 4.69
N VAL A 60 -0.67 -2.20 3.93
CA VAL A 60 -0.41 -2.47 2.50
C VAL A 60 1.09 -2.49 2.20
N ASN A 61 1.50 -3.11 1.11
CA ASN A 61 2.86 -2.91 0.61
C ASN A 61 2.90 -1.64 -0.27
N TYR A 62 3.74 -0.65 0.07
CA TYR A 62 3.85 0.60 -0.70
C TYR A 62 4.57 0.43 -2.03
N ALA A 63 5.49 -0.53 -2.13
CA ALA A 63 6.28 -0.78 -3.33
C ALA A 63 6.73 -2.24 -3.33
N LEU A 64 6.14 -3.05 -4.23
CA LEU A 64 6.47 -4.48 -4.38
C LEU A 64 7.95 -4.71 -4.70
N ASP A 65 8.61 -3.76 -5.36
CA ASP A 65 10.03 -3.80 -5.71
C ASP A 65 10.95 -3.26 -4.60
N GLY A 66 10.40 -2.84 -3.45
CA GLY A 66 11.17 -2.31 -2.32
C GLY A 66 11.70 -0.89 -2.51
N SER A 67 11.47 -0.26 -3.66
CA SER A 67 12.00 1.07 -4.01
C SER A 67 11.62 2.17 -3.00
N TYR A 68 10.48 2.03 -2.31
CA TYR A 68 10.05 3.01 -1.32
C TYR A 68 11.01 3.15 -0.12
N PHE A 69 11.67 2.05 0.27
CA PHE A 69 12.56 1.98 1.43
C PHE A 69 14.04 2.02 1.05
N GLU A 70 14.39 2.27 -0.20
CA GLU A 70 15.79 2.40 -0.59
C GLU A 70 16.47 3.52 0.21
N GLY A 71 17.55 3.16 0.93
CA GLY A 71 18.27 4.07 1.83
C GLY A 71 17.51 4.45 3.12
N LYS A 72 16.41 3.77 3.47
CA LYS A 72 15.61 4.02 4.69
C LYS A 72 15.34 2.73 5.44
N THR A 73 15.30 2.82 6.77
CA THR A 73 14.82 1.72 7.62
C THR A 73 13.29 1.66 7.62
N CYS A 74 12.75 0.46 7.40
CA CYS A 74 11.32 0.22 7.51
C CYS A 74 10.92 0.10 8.99
N GLY A 75 9.89 0.83 9.40
CA GLY A 75 9.35 0.84 10.78
C GLY A 75 8.09 -0.02 10.97
N CYS A 76 7.78 -0.94 10.05
CA CYS A 76 6.58 -1.78 10.17
C CYS A 76 6.74 -2.89 11.23
N ALA A 77 5.62 -3.49 11.64
CA ALA A 77 5.60 -4.55 12.64
C ALA A 77 6.30 -5.82 12.13
N SER A 78 6.17 -6.15 10.85
CA SER A 78 6.89 -7.31 10.27
C SER A 78 8.41 -7.17 10.30
N CYS A 79 8.94 -5.95 10.20
CA CYS A 79 10.39 -5.72 10.29
C CYS A 79 10.86 -5.48 11.73
N ASN A 80 9.99 -4.99 12.62
CA ASN A 80 10.33 -4.62 14.00
C ASN A 80 9.28 -5.20 14.96
N PRO A 81 9.21 -6.54 15.13
CA PRO A 81 8.15 -7.18 15.90
C PRO A 81 8.14 -6.79 17.38
N ASP A 82 9.29 -6.43 17.94
CA ASP A 82 9.43 -6.04 19.35
C ASP A 82 9.12 -4.56 19.63
N SER A 83 8.92 -3.76 18.58
CA SER A 83 8.64 -2.33 18.67
C SER A 83 7.71 -1.91 17.54
N PRO A 84 6.44 -2.37 17.57
CA PRO A 84 5.47 -2.00 16.56
C PRO A 84 5.19 -0.49 16.62
N PRO A 85 4.89 0.14 15.46
CA PRO A 85 4.63 1.56 15.35
C PRO A 85 3.37 2.04 16.08
#